data_AF-A0A8T0BZF3-F1
#
_entry.id   AF-A0A8T0BZF3-F1
#
_cell.length_a   1.000
_cell.length_b   1.000
_cell.length_c   1.000
_cell.angle_alpha   90.00
_cell.angle_beta   90.00
_cell.angle_gamma   90.00
#
_symmetry.space_group_name_H-M   'P 1'
#
loop_
_entity.id
_entity.type
_entity.pdbx_description
1 polymer ?
#
loop_
_entity_poly.entity_id
_entity_poly.type
_entity_poly.pdbx_seq_one_letter_code
_entity_poly.pdbx_strand_id
1 'polypeptide(L)'
;MGTTKLKSSAMAKRGVNYVRSIIESSNSIFHEVHQENDYGNDAFVELVDEEDVKGITIAVQIKSGKSFCTKKSCSIPASKKHFQYWKEHSLPVIGIVYDPDEDTAYWTNIKYHIDSDRGRTNNGSYTITFDKTEFSSFTSHNFEIIFKPIHLKQGVKLSLDESIRFSESSDYIEHCIGLDSLVRLHTQSKEIWGKIFDIFKCRDTDKLDPRILYYMAHIPGHSDISWRSGQAIPASVRKSLCSSISSMSEYDIAKMLSLLDEGDCFERGTLGQSAESLIALVHEKEHKLLTVIENKELMTHTRDLAVILYAYYLQENAIGMLKQLWMEHPELRWAKVMAMQLEQEGYVCLY
;
A
#
# COMPACT_ATOMS: atom_id res chain seq x y z
N MET A 1 9.00 -46.63 9.63
CA MET A 1 9.29 -45.60 8.60
C MET A 1 8.19 -45.45 7.53
N GLY A 2 7.45 -46.50 7.13
CA GLY A 2 6.44 -46.38 6.05
C GLY A 2 5.16 -45.61 6.38
N THR A 3 4.64 -45.69 7.61
CA THR A 3 3.35 -45.08 7.99
C THR A 3 3.41 -43.55 8.11
N THR A 4 4.53 -42.99 8.56
CA THR A 4 4.74 -41.52 8.64
C THR A 4 4.76 -40.88 7.26
N LYS A 5 5.40 -41.52 6.28
CA LYS A 5 5.45 -41.05 4.88
C LYS A 5 4.08 -41.08 4.20
N LEU A 6 3.24 -42.07 4.54
CA LEU A 6 1.86 -42.14 4.06
C LEU A 6 0.99 -41.02 4.67
N LYS A 7 1.12 -40.75 5.97
CA LYS A 7 0.40 -39.65 6.63
C LYS A 7 0.80 -38.28 6.09
N SER A 8 2.10 -38.04 5.85
CA SER A 8 2.57 -36.78 5.26
C SER A 8 2.10 -36.62 3.81
N SER A 9 2.09 -37.70 3.02
CA SER A 9 1.57 -37.68 1.65
C SER A 9 0.06 -37.40 1.62
N ALA A 10 -0.73 -38.01 2.51
CA ALA A 10 -2.16 -37.75 2.62
C ALA A 10 -2.45 -36.28 3.01
N MET A 11 -1.65 -35.71 3.92
CA MET A 11 -1.77 -34.29 4.30
C MET A 11 -1.44 -33.34 3.14
N ALA A 12 -0.38 -33.62 2.39
CA ALA A 12 -0.04 -32.83 1.20
C ALA A 12 -1.18 -32.87 0.17
N LYS A 13 -1.72 -34.06 -0.12
CA LYS A 13 -2.88 -34.20 -1.01
C LYS A 13 -4.11 -33.46 -0.51
N ARG A 14 -4.35 -33.43 0.80
CA ARG A 14 -5.48 -32.69 1.39
C ARG A 14 -5.37 -31.20 1.09
N GLY A 15 -4.19 -30.59 1.28
CA GLY A 15 -4.02 -29.17 0.98
C GLY A 15 -4.08 -28.85 -0.51
N VAL A 16 -3.51 -29.70 -1.37
CA VAL A 16 -3.68 -29.57 -2.84
C VAL A 16 -5.15 -29.62 -3.23
N ASN A 17 -5.92 -30.57 -2.69
CA ASN A 17 -7.34 -30.70 -2.97
C ASN A 17 -8.16 -29.51 -2.44
N TYR A 18 -7.82 -28.97 -1.26
CA TYR A 18 -8.46 -27.77 -0.72
C TYR A 18 -8.29 -26.58 -1.68
N VAL A 19 -7.05 -26.34 -2.12
CA VAL A 19 -6.71 -25.25 -3.05
C VAL A 19 -7.40 -25.47 -4.41
N ARG A 20 -7.34 -26.70 -4.95
CA ARG A 20 -8.05 -27.07 -6.18
C ARG A 20 -9.55 -26.77 -6.08
N SER A 21 -10.19 -27.20 -5.00
CA SER A 21 -11.64 -27.04 -4.83
C SER A 21 -12.05 -25.57 -4.89
N ILE A 22 -11.28 -24.67 -4.27
CA ILE A 22 -11.55 -23.22 -4.31
C ILE A 22 -11.43 -22.69 -5.74
N ILE A 23 -10.34 -23.04 -6.43
CA ILE A 23 -10.04 -22.57 -7.78
C ILE A 23 -11.06 -23.09 -8.78
N GLU A 24 -11.39 -24.37 -8.77
CA GLU A 24 -12.36 -24.95 -9.72
C GLU A 24 -13.79 -24.46 -9.43
N SER A 25 -14.15 -24.21 -8.16
CA SER A 25 -15.45 -23.62 -7.81
C SER A 25 -15.60 -22.17 -8.30
N SER A 26 -14.49 -21.49 -8.58
CA SER A 26 -14.43 -20.12 -9.13
C SER A 26 -14.48 -20.07 -10.66
N ASN A 27 -14.72 -21.22 -11.31
CA ASN A 27 -14.57 -21.46 -12.74
C ASN A 27 -13.15 -21.28 -13.30
N SER A 28 -12.14 -21.14 -12.43
CA SER A 28 -10.72 -21.09 -12.84
C SER A 28 -10.15 -22.49 -12.95
N ILE A 29 -9.07 -22.65 -13.72
CA ILE A 29 -8.53 -23.98 -14.06
C ILE A 29 -7.30 -24.29 -13.20
N PHE A 30 -7.27 -25.48 -12.60
CA PHE A 30 -6.15 -25.98 -11.80
C PHE A 30 -5.39 -27.08 -12.54
N HIS A 31 -4.17 -26.79 -12.99
CA HIS A 31 -3.28 -27.74 -13.64
C HIS A 31 -2.26 -28.29 -12.64
N GLU A 32 -2.52 -29.47 -12.07
CA GLU A 32 -1.57 -30.14 -11.17
C GLU A 32 -0.30 -30.58 -11.92
N VAL A 33 0.87 -30.31 -11.34
CA VAL A 33 2.16 -30.79 -11.84
C VAL A 33 2.42 -32.17 -11.24
N HIS A 34 2.62 -33.16 -12.10
CA HIS A 34 3.03 -34.49 -11.66
C HIS A 34 4.42 -34.45 -11.02
N GLN A 35 4.63 -35.22 -9.93
CA GLN A 35 5.86 -35.20 -9.12
C GLN A 35 7.16 -35.42 -9.91
N GLU A 36 7.09 -36.13 -11.03
CA GLU A 36 8.25 -36.37 -11.91
C GLU A 36 8.74 -35.09 -12.63
N ASN A 37 7.88 -34.07 -12.71
CA ASN A 37 8.11 -32.78 -13.36
C ASN A 37 8.17 -31.61 -12.36
N ASP A 38 8.19 -31.89 -11.05
CA ASP A 38 8.22 -30.85 -10.02
C ASP A 38 9.64 -30.33 -9.81
N TYR A 39 9.90 -29.13 -10.35
CA TYR A 39 11.14 -28.37 -10.14
C TYR A 39 10.96 -27.24 -9.11
N GLY A 40 9.82 -27.17 -8.42
CA GLY A 40 9.50 -26.18 -7.40
C GLY A 40 8.09 -25.58 -7.48
N ASN A 41 7.19 -26.11 -8.30
CA ASN A 41 5.80 -25.64 -8.43
C ASN A 41 4.88 -26.88 -8.46
N ASP A 42 3.89 -26.92 -7.57
CA ASP A 42 2.94 -28.04 -7.47
C ASP A 42 1.81 -27.92 -8.49
N ALA A 43 1.50 -26.71 -8.95
CA ALA A 43 0.42 -26.47 -9.91
C ALA A 43 0.59 -25.16 -10.69
N PHE A 44 -0.15 -25.06 -11.79
CA PHE A 44 -0.43 -23.82 -12.50
C PHE A 44 -1.93 -23.51 -12.44
N VAL A 45 -2.28 -22.24 -12.27
CA VAL A 45 -3.66 -21.78 -12.21
C VAL A 45 -3.92 -20.84 -13.37
N GLU A 46 -4.88 -21.17 -14.21
CA GLU A 46 -5.35 -20.29 -15.28
C GLU A 46 -6.64 -19.58 -14.83
N LEU A 47 -6.59 -18.25 -14.78
CA LEU A 47 -7.71 -17.44 -14.31
C LEU A 47 -8.75 -17.25 -15.41
N VAL A 48 -10.00 -17.46 -15.04
CA VAL A 48 -11.17 -17.28 -15.90
C VAL A 48 -12.06 -16.19 -15.31
N ASP A 49 -12.35 -15.13 -16.05
CA ASP A 49 -13.30 -14.09 -15.63
C ASP A 49 -14.63 -14.37 -16.32
N GLU A 50 -15.66 -14.70 -15.54
CA GLU A 50 -16.93 -15.20 -16.04
C GLU A 50 -16.74 -16.45 -16.93
N GLU A 51 -16.91 -16.32 -18.25
CA GLU A 51 -16.72 -17.38 -19.24
C GLU A 51 -15.44 -17.20 -20.09
N ASP A 52 -14.69 -16.12 -19.87
CA ASP A 52 -13.52 -15.75 -20.67
C ASP A 52 -12.22 -16.17 -19.99
N VAL A 53 -11.52 -17.12 -20.61
CA VAL A 53 -10.20 -17.58 -20.18
C VAL A 53 -9.18 -16.48 -20.50
N LYS A 54 -8.67 -15.79 -19.48
CA LYS A 54 -7.87 -14.56 -19.68
C LYS A 54 -6.45 -14.80 -20.19
N GLY A 55 -6.03 -16.06 -20.33
CA GLY A 55 -4.64 -16.43 -20.66
C GLY A 55 -3.64 -15.98 -19.58
N ILE A 56 -4.12 -15.69 -18.36
CA ILE A 56 -3.30 -15.30 -17.22
C ILE A 56 -3.05 -16.55 -16.37
N THR A 57 -1.81 -17.01 -16.37
CA THR A 57 -1.37 -18.19 -15.63
C THR A 57 -0.49 -17.81 -14.44
N ILE A 58 -0.75 -18.44 -13.30
CA ILE A 58 0.00 -18.27 -12.05
C ILE A 58 0.63 -19.60 -11.67
N ALA A 59 1.92 -19.60 -11.34
CA ALA A 59 2.58 -20.76 -10.75
C ALA A 59 2.33 -20.81 -9.25
N VAL A 60 2.05 -22.00 -8.71
CA VAL A 60 1.70 -22.16 -7.28
C VAL A 60 2.56 -23.25 -6.63
N GLN A 61 3.15 -22.92 -5.48
CA GLN A 61 3.74 -23.88 -4.55
C GLN A 61 2.84 -24.02 -3.33
N ILE A 62 2.43 -25.24 -3.01
CA ILE A 62 1.54 -25.61 -1.93
C ILE A 62 2.33 -26.35 -0.84
N LYS A 63 2.24 -25.90 0.40
CA LYS A 63 2.65 -26.63 1.60
C LYS A 63 1.43 -26.94 2.45
N SER A 64 1.47 -28.02 3.22
CA SER A 64 0.32 -28.46 4.01
C SER A 64 0.76 -29.14 5.28
N GLY A 65 0.18 -28.73 6.40
CA GLY A 65 0.40 -29.34 7.70
C GLY A 65 0.87 -28.36 8.78
N LYS A 66 0.60 -28.75 10.03
CA LYS A 66 0.85 -27.93 11.23
C LYS A 66 2.29 -27.42 11.38
N SER A 67 3.28 -28.17 10.87
CA SER A 67 4.70 -27.78 10.96
C SER A 67 5.04 -26.51 10.17
N PHE A 68 4.18 -26.11 9.23
CA PHE A 68 4.35 -24.90 8.43
C PHE A 68 3.63 -23.69 9.04
N CYS A 69 2.90 -23.88 10.14
CA CYS A 69 2.01 -22.86 10.69
C CYS A 69 2.29 -22.60 12.17
N THR A 70 2.13 -21.34 12.55
CA THR A 70 1.92 -20.93 13.93
C THR A 70 0.51 -20.36 14.06
N LYS A 71 0.15 -19.89 15.26
CA LYS A 71 -1.12 -19.17 15.46
C LYS A 71 -1.20 -17.84 14.67
N LYS A 72 -0.06 -17.27 14.26
CA LYS A 72 -0.01 -15.93 13.65
C LYS A 72 0.55 -15.92 12.23
N SER A 73 1.24 -16.97 11.81
CA SER A 73 2.00 -16.95 10.56
C SER A 73 2.12 -18.33 9.92
N CYS A 74 2.43 -18.32 8.63
CA CYS A 74 2.75 -19.49 7.83
C CYS A 74 4.18 -19.37 7.29
N SER A 75 4.81 -20.51 7.03
CA SER A 75 6.19 -20.59 6.52
C SER A 75 6.33 -21.58 5.37
N ILE A 76 7.09 -21.18 4.35
CA ILE A 76 7.45 -21.98 3.19
C ILE A 76 8.98 -22.17 3.21
N PRO A 77 9.48 -23.24 3.86
CA PRO A 77 10.89 -23.57 3.81
C PRO A 77 11.23 -24.12 2.41
N ALA A 78 12.36 -23.66 1.86
CA ALA A 78 12.84 -24.06 0.55
C ALA A 78 14.37 -24.15 0.49
N SER A 79 14.90 -24.47 -0.68
CA SER A 79 16.33 -24.48 -0.95
C SER A 79 16.77 -23.20 -1.67
N LYS A 80 18.08 -22.93 -1.68
CA LYS A 80 18.66 -21.88 -2.54
C LYS A 80 18.24 -22.01 -4.00
N LYS A 81 18.20 -23.25 -4.50
CA LYS A 81 17.81 -23.55 -5.89
C LYS A 81 16.36 -23.18 -6.17
N HIS A 82 15.43 -23.48 -5.25
CA HIS A 82 14.03 -23.07 -5.41
C HIS A 82 13.86 -21.55 -5.38
N PHE A 83 14.55 -20.85 -4.47
CA PHE A 83 14.52 -19.38 -4.46
C PHE A 83 15.03 -18.78 -5.77
N GLN A 84 16.13 -19.30 -6.32
CA GLN A 84 16.65 -18.84 -7.61
C GLN A 84 15.66 -19.16 -8.74
N TYR A 85 15.11 -20.37 -8.76
CA TYR A 85 14.10 -20.79 -9.73
C TYR A 85 12.87 -19.88 -9.71
N TRP A 86 12.28 -19.60 -8.54
CA TRP A 86 11.11 -18.73 -8.42
C TRP A 86 11.42 -17.28 -8.80
N LYS A 87 12.60 -16.78 -8.45
CA LYS A 87 13.04 -15.42 -8.80
C LYS A 87 13.13 -15.24 -10.31
N GLU A 88 13.74 -16.20 -11.00
CA GLU A 88 13.96 -16.19 -12.45
C GLU A 88 12.71 -16.62 -13.25
N HIS A 89 11.67 -17.14 -12.57
CA HIS A 89 10.44 -17.63 -13.21
C HIS A 89 9.70 -16.50 -13.95
N SER A 90 9.24 -16.76 -15.18
CA SER A 90 8.55 -15.76 -16.00
C SER A 90 7.14 -15.43 -15.49
N LEU A 91 6.42 -16.42 -14.96
CA LEU A 91 5.11 -16.24 -14.35
C LEU A 91 5.19 -15.71 -12.91
N PRO A 92 4.14 -15.05 -12.40
CA PRO A 92 3.95 -14.87 -10.96
C PRO A 92 4.03 -16.21 -10.23
N VAL A 93 4.69 -16.25 -9.07
CA VAL A 93 4.81 -17.44 -8.23
C VAL A 93 4.15 -17.16 -6.89
N ILE A 94 3.13 -17.93 -6.55
CA ILE A 94 2.36 -17.82 -5.31
C ILE A 94 2.65 -19.01 -4.41
N GLY A 95 2.91 -18.72 -3.14
CA GLY A 95 3.03 -19.73 -2.10
C GLY A 95 1.72 -19.86 -1.36
N ILE A 96 1.22 -21.08 -1.18
CA ILE A 96 0.01 -21.37 -0.40
C ILE A 96 0.34 -22.38 0.69
N VAL A 97 -0.07 -22.10 1.92
CA VAL A 97 0.10 -23.00 3.07
C VAL A 97 -1.26 -23.36 3.64
N TYR A 98 -1.63 -24.64 3.55
CA TYR A 98 -2.84 -25.16 4.18
C TYR A 98 -2.59 -25.53 5.64
N ASP A 99 -3.32 -24.87 6.54
CA ASP A 99 -3.34 -25.17 7.97
C ASP A 99 -4.50 -26.13 8.30
N PRO A 100 -4.21 -27.40 8.67
CA PRO A 100 -5.25 -28.35 9.02
C PRO A 100 -5.95 -28.08 10.35
N ASP A 101 -5.40 -27.23 11.24
CA ASP A 101 -6.03 -26.88 12.52
C ASP A 101 -7.11 -25.80 12.38
N GLU A 102 -6.96 -24.92 11.40
CA GLU A 102 -7.94 -23.88 11.04
C GLU A 102 -8.79 -24.28 9.84
N ASP A 103 -8.51 -25.44 9.23
CA ASP A 103 -9.10 -25.92 7.98
C ASP A 103 -9.12 -24.86 6.87
N THR A 104 -8.07 -24.04 6.82
CA THR A 104 -7.96 -22.87 5.94
C THR A 104 -6.56 -22.80 5.36
N ALA A 105 -6.44 -22.35 4.11
CA ALA A 105 -5.15 -22.07 3.50
C ALA A 105 -4.84 -20.57 3.51
N TYR A 106 -3.55 -20.23 3.45
CA TYR A 106 -3.06 -18.85 3.40
C TYR A 106 -2.06 -18.69 2.27
N TRP A 107 -2.09 -17.56 1.57
CA TRP A 107 -1.29 -17.31 0.38
C TRP A 107 -0.35 -16.11 0.54
N THR A 108 0.75 -16.14 -0.22
CA THR A 108 1.66 -15.00 -0.37
C THR A 108 2.32 -14.97 -1.74
N ASN A 109 2.76 -13.79 -2.18
CA ASN A 109 3.56 -13.62 -3.40
C ASN A 109 5.04 -13.93 -3.12
N ILE A 110 5.49 -15.08 -3.61
CA ILE A 110 6.86 -15.57 -3.39
C ILE A 110 7.89 -14.61 -4.02
N LYS A 111 7.63 -14.13 -5.24
CA LYS A 111 8.58 -13.24 -5.95
C LYS A 111 8.75 -11.92 -5.20
N TYR A 112 7.64 -11.33 -4.78
CA TYR A 112 7.65 -10.09 -3.99
C TYR A 112 8.49 -10.26 -2.70
N HIS A 113 8.29 -11.35 -1.95
CA HIS A 113 9.08 -11.63 -0.75
C HIS A 113 10.58 -11.79 -1.01
N ILE A 114 10.95 -12.41 -2.13
CA ILE A 114 12.36 -12.59 -2.50
C ILE A 114 12.99 -11.25 -2.89
N ASP A 115 12.27 -10.40 -3.62
CA ASP A 115 12.78 -9.12 -4.08
C ASP A 115 12.81 -8.04 -2.98
N SER A 116 11.90 -8.10 -2.01
CA SER A 116 11.87 -7.22 -0.85
C SER A 116 13.03 -7.48 0.13
N ASP A 117 13.60 -8.68 0.14
CA ASP A 117 14.71 -9.07 1.03
C ASP A 117 15.96 -9.43 0.22
N ARG A 118 16.55 -8.40 -0.42
CA ARG A 118 17.68 -8.51 -1.36
C ARG A 118 18.92 -9.23 -0.78
N GLY A 119 19.02 -9.41 0.54
CA GLY A 119 20.12 -10.11 1.22
C GLY A 119 20.00 -11.64 1.29
N ARG A 120 18.79 -12.21 1.13
CA ARG A 120 18.55 -13.65 1.39
C ARG A 120 19.03 -14.61 0.30
N THR A 121 19.16 -14.16 -0.95
CA THR A 121 19.53 -15.06 -2.06
C THR A 121 20.95 -15.63 -1.92
N ASN A 122 21.81 -15.01 -1.09
CA ASN A 122 23.20 -15.43 -0.93
C ASN A 122 23.50 -16.11 0.42
N ASN A 123 22.90 -15.67 1.53
CA ASN A 123 23.38 -16.05 2.89
C ASN A 123 22.36 -16.76 3.81
N GLY A 124 21.12 -17.01 3.37
CA GLY A 124 20.11 -17.77 4.14
C GLY A 124 19.50 -17.02 5.34
N SER A 125 18.36 -17.44 5.92
CA SER A 125 17.57 -18.68 5.69
C SER A 125 16.62 -18.62 4.48
N TYR A 126 16.61 -19.67 3.63
CA TYR A 126 15.71 -19.84 2.47
C TYR A 126 14.29 -20.26 2.91
N THR A 127 13.68 -19.48 3.79
CA THR A 127 12.31 -19.67 4.27
C THR A 127 11.54 -18.39 4.08
N ILE A 128 10.38 -18.47 3.44
CA ILE A 128 9.43 -17.36 3.34
C ILE A 128 8.48 -17.49 4.53
N THR A 129 8.32 -16.43 5.32
CA THR A 129 7.35 -16.37 6.41
C THR A 129 6.44 -15.18 6.18
N PHE A 130 5.15 -15.38 6.35
CA PHE A 130 4.12 -14.36 6.15
C PHE A 130 3.01 -14.54 7.17
N ASP A 131 2.34 -13.44 7.49
CA ASP A 131 1.31 -13.43 8.52
C ASP A 131 -0.02 -13.99 8.00
N LYS A 132 -0.74 -14.64 8.92
CA LYS A 132 -2.12 -15.05 8.72
C LYS A 132 -3.01 -13.85 8.95
N THR A 133 -3.58 -13.34 7.88
CA THR A 133 -4.44 -12.18 7.86
C THR A 133 -5.71 -12.50 7.07
N GLU A 134 -6.70 -11.61 7.11
CA GLU A 134 -7.88 -11.78 6.27
C GLU A 134 -7.48 -11.71 4.79
N PHE A 135 -6.60 -10.77 4.42
CA PHE A 135 -6.03 -10.66 3.07
C PHE A 135 -5.34 -11.95 2.60
N SER A 136 -4.50 -12.53 3.45
CA SER A 136 -3.72 -13.73 3.09
C SER A 136 -4.57 -15.01 3.16
N SER A 137 -5.77 -14.99 3.73
CA SER A 137 -6.62 -16.18 3.78
C SER A 137 -7.13 -16.56 2.37
N PHE A 138 -6.85 -17.80 1.98
CA PHE A 138 -7.22 -18.39 0.69
C PHE A 138 -8.51 -19.19 0.87
N THR A 139 -9.62 -18.46 0.88
CA THR A 139 -11.00 -18.97 0.94
C THR A 139 -11.68 -18.77 -0.41
N SER A 140 -12.81 -19.44 -0.67
CA SER A 140 -13.58 -19.20 -1.91
C SER A 140 -13.97 -17.74 -2.09
N HIS A 141 -14.35 -17.07 -0.99
CA HIS A 141 -14.70 -15.66 -0.99
C HIS A 141 -13.51 -14.78 -1.38
N ASN A 142 -12.40 -14.87 -0.64
CA ASN A 142 -11.22 -14.04 -0.89
C ASN A 142 -10.51 -14.39 -2.20
N PHE A 143 -10.67 -15.61 -2.71
CA PHE A 143 -10.23 -15.94 -4.04
C PHE A 143 -10.92 -15.04 -5.08
N GLU A 144 -12.25 -14.92 -5.01
CA GLU A 144 -13.05 -14.14 -5.97
C GLU A 144 -12.91 -12.62 -5.80
N ILE A 145 -12.85 -12.13 -4.56
CA ILE A 145 -12.90 -10.68 -4.31
C ILE A 145 -11.53 -10.02 -4.17
N ILE A 146 -10.48 -10.78 -3.85
CA ILE A 146 -9.11 -10.27 -3.63
C ILE A 146 -8.12 -10.92 -4.59
N PHE A 147 -7.89 -12.23 -4.48
CA PHE A 147 -6.81 -12.91 -5.18
C PHE A 147 -6.93 -12.79 -6.70
N LYS A 148 -8.08 -13.19 -7.25
CA LYS A 148 -8.34 -13.20 -8.68
C LYS A 148 -8.32 -11.78 -9.27
N PRO A 149 -9.03 -10.77 -8.72
CA PRO A 149 -8.94 -9.39 -9.22
C PRO A 149 -7.52 -8.83 -9.24
N ILE A 150 -6.71 -9.04 -8.19
CA ILE A 150 -5.33 -8.53 -8.14
C ILE A 150 -4.50 -9.10 -9.30
N HIS A 151 -4.60 -10.39 -9.58
CA HIS A 151 -3.84 -11.04 -10.64
C HIS A 151 -4.39 -10.73 -12.05
N LEU A 152 -5.68 -10.40 -12.16
CA LEU A 152 -6.30 -9.85 -13.37
C LEU A 152 -6.00 -8.34 -13.57
N LYS A 153 -5.22 -7.71 -12.67
CA LYS A 153 -4.97 -6.26 -12.66
C LYS A 153 -6.25 -5.42 -12.56
N GLN A 154 -7.26 -5.97 -11.88
CA GLN A 154 -8.52 -5.33 -11.56
C GLN A 154 -8.50 -4.82 -10.11
N GLY A 155 -9.48 -3.97 -9.76
CA GLY A 155 -9.67 -3.56 -8.37
C GLY A 155 -10.31 -4.66 -7.54
N VAL A 156 -9.93 -4.76 -6.26
CA VAL A 156 -10.58 -5.68 -5.32
C VAL A 156 -12.07 -5.35 -5.19
N LYS A 157 -12.87 -6.37 -4.91
CA LYS A 157 -14.34 -6.29 -4.87
C LYS A 157 -14.86 -6.37 -3.43
N LEU A 158 -14.25 -5.62 -2.51
CA LEU A 158 -14.69 -5.57 -1.11
C LEU A 158 -16.09 -4.93 -1.01
N SER A 159 -16.94 -5.47 -0.14
CA SER A 159 -18.14 -4.80 0.36
C SER A 159 -17.77 -3.59 1.23
N LEU A 160 -18.71 -2.69 1.48
CA LEU A 160 -18.45 -1.50 2.31
C LEU A 160 -17.92 -1.87 3.71
N ASP A 161 -18.51 -2.86 4.37
CA ASP A 161 -18.08 -3.30 5.70
C ASP A 161 -16.67 -3.90 5.69
N GLU A 162 -16.31 -4.62 4.63
CA GLU A 162 -14.95 -5.12 4.40
C GLU A 162 -13.98 -3.97 4.15
N SER A 163 -14.33 -3.00 3.31
CA SER A 163 -13.49 -1.84 3.02
C SER A 163 -13.18 -1.05 4.29
N ILE A 164 -14.18 -0.82 5.15
CA ILE A 164 -14.00 -0.16 6.44
C ILE A 164 -13.09 -1.00 7.33
N ARG A 165 -13.41 -2.29 7.54
CA ARG A 165 -12.64 -3.20 8.39
C ARG A 165 -11.18 -3.29 7.94
N PHE A 166 -10.92 -3.44 6.65
CA PHE A 166 -9.58 -3.48 6.07
C PHE A 166 -8.85 -2.14 6.28
N SER A 167 -9.52 -1.01 6.03
CA SER A 167 -8.91 0.32 6.20
C SER A 167 -8.50 0.61 7.66
N GLU A 168 -9.16 -0.03 8.62
CA GLU A 168 -8.86 0.10 10.05
C GLU A 168 -7.88 -0.99 10.56
N SER A 169 -7.55 -1.98 9.72
CA SER A 169 -6.66 -3.10 10.09
C SER A 169 -5.27 -2.63 10.51
N SER A 170 -4.66 -3.36 11.45
CA SER A 170 -3.25 -3.18 11.80
C SER A 170 -2.29 -3.73 10.75
N ASP A 171 -2.75 -4.66 9.91
CA ASP A 171 -1.97 -5.15 8.77
C ASP A 171 -1.89 -4.05 7.68
N TYR A 172 -0.68 -3.79 7.19
CA TYR A 172 -0.44 -2.69 6.26
C TYR A 172 -1.06 -2.95 4.88
N ILE A 173 -1.06 -4.20 4.41
CA ILE A 173 -1.61 -4.54 3.10
C ILE A 173 -3.13 -4.42 3.14
N GLU A 174 -3.76 -4.92 4.20
CA GLU A 174 -5.20 -4.75 4.43
C GLU A 174 -5.57 -3.26 4.49
N HIS A 175 -4.84 -2.47 5.28
CA HIS A 175 -5.04 -1.02 5.38
C HIS A 175 -5.01 -0.34 4.00
N CYS A 176 -3.97 -0.62 3.22
CA CYS A 176 -3.79 -0.09 1.87
C CYS A 176 -4.95 -0.44 0.93
N ILE A 177 -5.41 -1.69 0.95
CA ILE A 177 -6.47 -2.19 0.06
C ILE A 177 -7.84 -1.69 0.50
N GLY A 178 -8.09 -1.64 1.81
CA GLY A 178 -9.33 -1.10 2.37
C GLY A 178 -9.50 0.37 2.05
N LEU A 179 -8.45 1.18 2.22
CA LEU A 179 -8.47 2.60 1.89
C LEU A 179 -8.72 2.84 0.39
N ASP A 180 -7.99 2.13 -0.47
CA ASP A 180 -8.19 2.17 -1.92
C ASP A 180 -9.61 1.74 -2.33
N SER A 181 -10.19 0.74 -1.65
CA SER A 181 -11.55 0.30 -1.88
C SER A 181 -12.58 1.36 -1.48
N LEU A 182 -12.44 1.99 -0.30
CA LEU A 182 -13.33 3.06 0.16
C LEU A 182 -13.36 4.23 -0.82
N VAL A 183 -12.20 4.68 -1.27
CA VAL A 183 -12.08 5.83 -2.16
C VAL A 183 -12.62 5.49 -3.55
N ARG A 184 -12.37 4.28 -4.08
CA ARG A 184 -12.90 3.93 -5.41
C ARG A 184 -14.40 3.73 -5.44
N LEU A 185 -15.00 3.23 -4.37
CA LEU A 185 -16.41 2.78 -4.41
C LEU A 185 -17.37 3.75 -3.72
N HIS A 186 -16.88 4.62 -2.82
CA HIS A 186 -17.75 5.37 -1.90
C HIS A 186 -17.43 6.87 -1.78
N THR A 187 -16.78 7.48 -2.78
CA THR A 187 -16.48 8.93 -2.85
C THR A 187 -17.69 9.86 -2.73
N GLN A 188 -18.91 9.37 -2.98
CA GLN A 188 -20.13 10.16 -2.85
C GLN A 188 -20.61 10.27 -1.39
N SER A 189 -20.12 9.42 -0.49
CA SER A 189 -20.55 9.41 0.91
C SER A 189 -19.72 10.34 1.77
N LYS A 190 -20.38 11.34 2.38
CA LYS A 190 -19.74 12.23 3.36
C LYS A 190 -19.23 11.47 4.59
N GLU A 191 -19.94 10.41 5.01
CA GLU A 191 -19.57 9.60 6.17
C GLU A 191 -18.23 8.87 5.93
N ILE A 192 -18.04 8.32 4.72
CA ILE A 192 -16.81 7.61 4.36
C ILE A 192 -15.62 8.56 4.28
N TRP A 193 -15.81 9.78 3.77
CA TRP A 193 -14.77 10.80 3.87
C TRP A 193 -14.45 11.22 5.30
N GLY A 194 -15.45 11.24 6.19
CA GLY A 194 -15.22 11.40 7.63
C GLY A 194 -14.27 10.34 8.16
N LYS A 195 -14.53 9.06 7.86
CA LYS A 195 -13.65 7.95 8.22
C LYS A 195 -12.24 8.07 7.64
N ILE A 196 -12.11 8.50 6.38
CA ILE A 196 -10.80 8.73 5.76
C ILE A 196 -10.02 9.82 6.51
N PHE A 197 -10.68 10.92 6.88
CA PHE A 197 -10.04 11.95 7.70
C PHE A 197 -9.68 11.46 9.09
N ASP A 198 -10.52 10.64 9.72
CA ASP A 198 -10.22 10.05 11.03
C ASP A 198 -9.01 9.10 10.94
N ILE A 199 -8.93 8.29 9.89
CA ILE A 199 -7.75 7.46 9.60
C ILE A 199 -6.50 8.33 9.44
N PHE A 200 -6.57 9.37 8.59
CA PHE A 200 -5.47 10.31 8.40
C PHE A 200 -5.03 10.93 9.73
N LYS A 201 -5.96 11.33 10.60
CA LYS A 201 -5.64 12.01 11.86
C LYS A 201 -5.10 11.06 12.92
N CYS A 202 -5.74 9.90 13.10
CA CYS A 202 -5.51 9.03 14.25
C CYS A 202 -4.44 7.95 14.03
N ARG A 203 -4.18 7.53 12.79
CA ARG A 203 -3.23 6.44 12.52
C ARG A 203 -1.78 6.93 12.54
N ASP A 204 -0.87 6.18 13.16
CA ASP A 204 0.55 6.53 13.17
C ASP A 204 1.12 6.65 11.74
N THR A 205 1.99 7.64 11.50
CA THR A 205 2.55 7.94 10.18
C THR A 205 3.28 6.74 9.56
N ASP A 206 3.99 5.94 10.35
CA ASP A 206 4.74 4.75 9.90
C ASP A 206 3.84 3.59 9.45
N LYS A 207 2.56 3.62 9.81
CA LYS A 207 1.57 2.58 9.47
C LYS A 207 0.49 3.08 8.52
N LEU A 208 0.49 4.36 8.19
CA LEU A 208 -0.49 5.01 7.32
C LEU A 208 -0.04 4.90 5.87
N ASP A 209 -0.95 4.47 4.99
CA ASP A 209 -0.71 4.48 3.55
C ASP A 209 -0.57 5.93 3.04
N PRO A 210 0.61 6.37 2.55
CA PRO A 210 0.82 7.75 2.10
C PRO A 210 -0.12 8.17 0.97
N ARG A 211 -0.64 7.22 0.18
CA ARG A 211 -1.61 7.46 -0.89
C ARG A 211 -2.90 8.10 -0.40
N ILE A 212 -3.16 8.13 0.91
CA ILE A 212 -4.25 8.90 1.51
C ILE A 212 -4.21 10.38 1.10
N LEU A 213 -3.02 10.97 0.95
CA LEU A 213 -2.88 12.36 0.49
C LEU A 213 -3.35 12.52 -0.94
N TYR A 214 -2.97 11.58 -1.81
CA TYR A 214 -3.44 11.52 -3.20
C TYR A 214 -4.97 11.35 -3.26
N TYR A 215 -5.54 10.48 -2.43
CA TYR A 215 -6.99 10.32 -2.35
C TYR A 215 -7.68 11.62 -1.89
N MET A 216 -7.18 12.26 -0.84
CA MET A 216 -7.73 13.52 -0.35
C MET A 216 -7.57 14.69 -1.34
N ALA A 217 -6.49 14.73 -2.14
CA ALA A 217 -6.23 15.78 -3.13
C ALA A 217 -7.30 15.91 -4.24
N HIS A 218 -8.18 14.91 -4.38
CA HIS A 218 -9.35 15.02 -5.25
C HIS A 218 -10.39 16.04 -4.77
N ILE A 219 -10.39 16.34 -3.46
CA ILE A 219 -11.33 17.28 -2.83
C ILE A 219 -11.13 18.70 -3.38
N PRO A 220 -9.92 19.30 -3.37
CA PRO A 220 -9.67 20.59 -4.02
C PRO A 220 -9.86 20.57 -5.53
N GLY A 221 -9.92 19.40 -6.17
CA GLY A 221 -10.13 19.27 -7.62
C GLY A 221 -8.84 19.13 -8.41
N HIS A 222 -7.81 18.52 -7.81
CA HIS A 222 -6.57 18.19 -8.52
C HIS A 222 -6.87 17.30 -9.74
N SER A 223 -6.50 17.76 -10.93
CA SER A 223 -6.99 17.26 -12.23
C SER A 223 -6.19 16.10 -12.81
N ASP A 224 -5.02 15.77 -12.26
CA ASP A 224 -4.14 14.72 -12.81
C ASP A 224 -4.48 13.31 -12.30
N ILE A 225 -5.67 13.15 -11.72
CA ILE A 225 -6.02 11.96 -10.97
C ILE A 225 -7.08 11.12 -11.70
N SER A 226 -6.77 9.84 -11.88
CA SER A 226 -7.56 8.83 -12.60
C SER A 226 -9.00 8.71 -12.09
N TRP A 227 -9.91 9.48 -12.68
CA TRP A 227 -11.33 9.39 -12.37
C TRP A 227 -12.05 8.43 -13.32
N ARG A 228 -12.79 7.47 -12.77
CA ARG A 228 -13.74 6.66 -13.55
C ARG A 228 -15.12 7.31 -13.50
N SER A 229 -15.93 7.03 -14.53
CA SER A 229 -17.33 7.46 -14.58
C SER A 229 -18.08 7.02 -13.30
N GLY A 230 -18.90 7.91 -12.73
CA GLY A 230 -19.70 7.64 -11.54
C GLY A 230 -19.05 7.91 -10.19
N GLN A 231 -17.74 8.24 -10.14
CA GLN A 231 -17.05 8.47 -8.86
C GLN A 231 -17.15 9.92 -8.36
N ALA A 232 -17.70 10.87 -9.14
CA ALA A 232 -17.68 12.33 -8.86
C ALA A 232 -18.06 12.68 -7.40
N ILE A 233 -17.19 13.40 -6.68
CA ILE A 233 -17.52 13.93 -5.35
C ILE A 233 -18.61 14.99 -5.52
N PRO A 234 -19.83 14.79 -4.98
CA PRO A 234 -20.93 15.75 -5.14
C PRO A 234 -20.53 17.13 -4.62
N ALA A 235 -20.99 18.20 -5.26
CA ALA A 235 -20.60 19.57 -4.92
C ALA A 235 -20.89 19.94 -3.45
N SER A 236 -22.01 19.47 -2.90
CA SER A 236 -22.38 19.67 -1.49
C SER A 236 -21.42 18.96 -0.53
N VAL A 237 -21.04 17.73 -0.86
CA VAL A 237 -20.05 16.95 -0.10
C VAL A 237 -18.69 17.63 -0.20
N ARG A 238 -18.22 17.92 -1.41
CA ARG A 238 -16.95 18.59 -1.67
C ARG A 238 -16.80 19.88 -0.87
N LYS A 239 -17.83 20.75 -0.87
CA LYS A 239 -17.82 22.00 -0.09
C LYS A 239 -17.59 21.72 1.41
N SER A 240 -18.28 20.72 1.96
CA SER A 240 -18.09 20.31 3.36
C SER A 240 -16.67 19.80 3.62
N LEU A 241 -16.10 19.03 2.70
CA LEU A 241 -14.76 18.47 2.83
C LEU A 241 -13.67 19.54 2.72
N CYS A 242 -13.82 20.51 1.82
CA CYS A 242 -12.92 21.66 1.74
C CYS A 242 -12.94 22.46 3.05
N SER A 243 -14.10 22.64 3.68
CA SER A 243 -14.18 23.28 5.01
C SER A 243 -13.44 22.47 6.08
N SER A 244 -13.51 21.14 6.05
CA SER A 244 -12.76 20.28 6.96
C SER A 244 -11.25 20.40 6.77
N ILE A 245 -10.76 20.41 5.52
CA ILE A 245 -9.33 20.63 5.23
C ILE A 245 -8.91 22.04 5.66
N SER A 246 -9.72 23.05 5.41
CA SER A 246 -9.41 24.44 5.79
C SER A 246 -9.19 24.61 7.29
N SER A 247 -9.87 23.80 8.11
CA SER A 247 -9.74 23.80 9.58
C SER A 247 -8.56 22.98 10.13
N MET A 248 -7.75 22.33 9.29
CA MET A 248 -6.62 21.51 9.72
C MET A 248 -5.55 22.33 10.45
N SER A 249 -4.87 21.71 11.42
CA SER A 249 -3.85 22.36 12.25
C SER A 249 -2.45 22.24 11.65
N GLU A 250 -1.48 22.89 12.29
CA GLU A 250 -0.05 22.69 12.04
C GLU A 250 0.39 21.24 12.22
N TYR A 251 -0.26 20.47 13.10
CA TYR A 251 0.01 19.04 13.26
C TYR A 251 -0.43 18.25 12.02
N ASP A 252 -1.59 18.56 11.46
CA ASP A 252 -2.07 17.94 10.23
C ASP A 252 -1.11 18.25 9.07
N ILE A 253 -0.62 19.51 8.95
CA ILE A 253 0.39 19.89 7.95
C ILE A 253 1.69 19.09 8.16
N ALA A 254 2.23 19.07 9.38
CA ALA A 254 3.44 18.31 9.69
C ALA A 254 3.28 16.83 9.32
N LYS A 255 2.10 16.25 9.57
CA LYS A 255 1.79 14.87 9.23
C LYS A 255 1.77 14.64 7.71
N MET A 256 1.14 15.53 6.94
CA MET A 256 1.16 15.45 5.47
C MET A 256 2.59 15.47 4.93
N LEU A 257 3.42 16.38 5.44
CA LEU A 257 4.82 16.50 5.02
C LEU A 257 5.69 15.33 5.46
N SER A 258 5.39 14.71 6.61
CA SER A 258 6.10 13.52 7.10
C SER A 258 5.82 12.23 6.30
N LEU A 259 4.76 12.22 5.49
CA LEU A 259 4.42 11.10 4.61
C LEU A 259 5.17 11.15 3.27
N LEU A 260 5.92 12.22 2.99
CA LEU A 260 6.68 12.40 1.75
C LEU A 260 8.09 11.80 1.90
N ASP A 261 8.51 11.01 0.91
CA ASP A 261 9.88 10.49 0.84
C ASP A 261 10.90 11.64 0.68
N GLU A 262 12.16 11.41 1.09
CA GLU A 262 13.23 12.43 0.98
C GLU A 262 13.50 12.90 -0.46
N GLY A 263 13.15 12.07 -1.45
CA GLY A 263 13.25 12.39 -2.87
C GLY A 263 11.99 13.02 -3.48
N ASP A 264 10.86 13.01 -2.77
CA ASP A 264 9.59 13.55 -3.24
C ASP A 264 9.43 14.98 -2.74
N CYS A 265 9.76 15.95 -3.61
CA CYS A 265 9.37 17.34 -3.40
C CYS A 265 7.97 17.55 -4.00
N PHE A 266 7.69 18.75 -4.50
CA PHE A 266 6.36 19.17 -4.93
C PHE A 266 6.19 19.13 -6.45
N GLU A 267 6.98 18.33 -7.16
CA GLU A 267 6.93 18.22 -8.61
C GLU A 267 5.59 17.65 -9.11
N ARG A 268 5.23 17.99 -10.34
CA ARG A 268 4.00 17.49 -10.95
C ARG A 268 3.97 15.96 -11.00
N GLY A 269 2.88 15.38 -10.51
CA GLY A 269 2.63 13.93 -10.46
C GLY A 269 3.18 13.25 -9.21
N THR A 270 3.85 13.96 -8.30
CA THR A 270 4.34 13.38 -7.03
C THR A 270 3.28 13.41 -5.95
N LEU A 271 3.54 12.66 -4.87
CA LEU A 271 2.71 12.74 -3.66
C LEU A 271 2.82 14.13 -3.01
N GLY A 272 3.97 14.80 -3.14
CA GLY A 272 4.13 16.16 -2.63
C GLY A 272 3.19 17.14 -3.30
N GLN A 273 2.97 17.05 -4.62
CA GLN A 273 1.94 17.87 -5.29
C GLN A 273 0.54 17.64 -4.70
N SER A 274 0.22 16.41 -4.32
CA SER A 274 -1.05 16.09 -3.65
C SER A 274 -1.11 16.74 -2.27
N ALA A 275 -0.03 16.66 -1.49
CA ALA A 275 0.08 17.29 -0.17
C ALA A 275 -0.05 18.83 -0.26
N GLU A 276 0.65 19.47 -1.21
CA GLU A 276 0.57 20.91 -1.44
C GLU A 276 -0.87 21.35 -1.74
N SER A 277 -1.58 20.64 -2.62
CA SER A 277 -2.96 20.98 -2.97
C SER A 277 -3.92 20.96 -1.78
N LEU A 278 -3.64 20.12 -0.77
CA LEU A 278 -4.37 20.07 0.49
C LEU A 278 -3.96 21.21 1.42
N ILE A 279 -2.65 21.43 1.60
CA ILE A 279 -2.10 22.49 2.43
C ILE A 279 -2.55 23.87 1.91
N ALA A 280 -2.68 24.05 0.60
CA ALA A 280 -3.15 25.27 -0.03
C ALA A 280 -4.56 25.69 0.43
N LEU A 281 -5.40 24.73 0.84
CA LEU A 281 -6.74 25.00 1.38
C LEU A 281 -6.75 25.37 2.87
N VAL A 282 -5.67 25.09 3.60
CA VAL A 282 -5.61 25.30 5.06
C VAL A 282 -5.63 26.79 5.39
N HIS A 283 -6.51 27.19 6.30
CA HIS A 283 -6.58 28.57 6.81
C HIS A 283 -5.30 28.92 7.57
N GLU A 284 -4.73 30.10 7.34
CA GLU A 284 -3.47 30.57 7.95
C GLU A 284 -2.30 29.59 7.77
N LYS A 285 -2.27 28.89 6.62
CA LYS A 285 -1.23 27.90 6.29
C LYS A 285 0.18 28.47 6.42
N GLU A 286 0.40 29.74 6.12
CA GLU A 286 1.70 30.41 6.21
C GLU A 286 2.19 30.47 7.67
N HIS A 287 1.31 30.82 8.61
CA HIS A 287 1.64 30.84 10.04
C HIS A 287 1.87 29.43 10.57
N LYS A 288 1.00 28.48 10.20
CA LYS A 288 1.12 27.08 10.62
C LYS A 288 2.39 26.42 10.06
N LEU A 289 2.77 26.72 8.83
CA LEU A 289 4.03 26.26 8.24
C LEU A 289 5.23 26.79 9.04
N LEU A 290 5.21 28.04 9.48
CA LEU A 290 6.27 28.57 10.35
C LEU A 290 6.36 27.79 11.67
N THR A 291 5.21 27.47 12.29
CA THR A 291 5.18 26.60 13.49
C THR A 291 5.77 25.21 13.22
N VAL A 292 5.52 24.63 12.05
CA VAL A 292 6.13 23.35 11.63
C VAL A 292 7.64 23.49 11.46
N ILE A 293 8.11 24.57 10.82
CA ILE A 293 9.54 24.85 10.61
C ILE A 293 10.28 25.01 11.95
N GLU A 294 9.69 25.68 12.93
CA GLU A 294 10.31 25.95 14.23
C GLU A 294 10.28 24.73 15.18
N ASN A 295 9.45 23.73 14.89
CA ASN A 295 9.32 22.55 15.75
C ASN A 295 10.50 21.58 15.62
N LYS A 296 11.44 21.67 16.56
CA LYS A 296 12.67 20.86 16.61
C LYS A 296 12.45 19.36 16.90
N GLU A 297 11.25 18.96 17.32
CA GLU A 297 10.92 17.54 17.53
C GLU A 297 10.61 16.81 16.20
N LEU A 298 10.32 17.57 15.14
CA LEU A 298 10.09 17.02 13.81
C LEU A 298 11.41 16.70 13.10
N MET A 299 11.37 15.72 12.19
CA MET A 299 12.50 15.42 11.34
C MET A 299 12.89 16.63 10.48
N THR A 300 14.20 16.82 10.27
CA THR A 300 14.74 17.91 9.45
C THR A 300 14.09 17.95 8.06
N HIS A 301 13.89 16.80 7.42
CA HIS A 301 13.22 16.69 6.11
C HIS A 301 11.82 17.32 6.11
N THR A 302 10.97 16.97 7.08
CA THR A 302 9.62 17.53 7.23
C THR A 302 9.64 19.04 7.39
N ARG A 303 10.58 19.57 8.18
CA ARG A 303 10.76 21.00 8.41
C ARG A 303 11.26 21.70 7.14
N ASP A 304 12.18 21.08 6.41
CA ASP A 304 12.72 21.59 5.14
C ASP A 304 11.64 21.66 4.05
N LEU A 305 10.76 20.66 3.95
CA LEU A 305 9.60 20.71 3.06
C LEU A 305 8.64 21.86 3.41
N ALA A 306 8.45 22.12 4.71
CA ALA A 306 7.63 23.25 5.16
C ALA A 306 8.28 24.60 4.77
N VAL A 307 9.61 24.71 4.79
CA VAL A 307 10.34 25.88 4.30
C VAL A 307 10.08 26.14 2.82
N ILE A 308 10.11 25.08 1.99
CA ILE A 308 9.84 25.20 0.55
C ILE A 308 8.42 25.74 0.32
N LEU A 309 7.42 25.19 1.00
CA LEU A 309 6.04 25.67 0.88
C LEU A 309 5.85 27.09 1.41
N TYR A 310 6.50 27.44 2.53
CA TYR A 310 6.45 28.80 3.07
C TYR A 310 7.01 29.82 2.07
N ALA A 311 8.15 29.51 1.46
CA ALA A 311 8.75 30.32 0.41
C ALA A 311 7.84 30.41 -0.82
N TYR A 312 7.23 29.30 -1.24
CA TYR A 312 6.30 29.26 -2.37
C TYR A 312 5.04 30.10 -2.13
N TYR A 313 4.43 30.07 -0.94
CA TYR A 313 3.19 30.84 -0.72
C TYR A 313 3.42 32.34 -0.54
N LEU A 314 4.54 32.74 0.06
CA LEU A 314 4.83 34.15 0.36
C LEU A 314 5.72 34.83 -0.68
N GLN A 315 6.41 34.06 -1.53
CA GLN A 315 7.31 34.56 -2.56
C GLN A 315 8.31 35.54 -1.95
N GLU A 316 8.55 36.72 -2.55
CA GLU A 316 9.51 37.72 -2.05
C GLU A 316 9.27 38.14 -0.60
N ASN A 317 8.01 38.07 -0.11
CA ASN A 317 7.69 38.41 1.28
C ASN A 317 8.31 37.42 2.29
N ALA A 318 8.73 36.24 1.84
CA ALA A 318 9.37 35.24 2.68
C ALA A 318 10.85 35.56 2.97
N ILE A 319 11.53 36.36 2.15
CA ILE A 319 13.00 36.52 2.16
C ILE A 319 13.54 36.89 3.56
N GLY A 320 12.90 37.85 4.22
CA GLY A 320 13.32 38.31 5.55
C GLY A 320 13.28 37.18 6.59
N MET A 321 12.16 36.45 6.63
CA MET A 321 11.97 35.33 7.55
C MET A 321 12.89 34.16 7.20
N LEU A 322 13.06 33.83 5.92
CA LEU A 322 13.95 32.74 5.48
C LEU A 322 15.42 33.00 5.86
N LYS A 323 15.88 34.25 5.81
CA LYS A 323 17.22 34.61 6.29
C LYS A 323 17.36 34.43 7.80
N GLN A 324 16.33 34.78 8.56
CA GLN A 324 16.31 34.55 10.00
C GLN A 324 16.37 33.04 10.29
N LEU A 325 15.50 32.25 9.67
CA LEU A 325 15.46 30.80 9.81
C LEU A 325 16.78 30.13 9.40
N TRP A 326 17.42 30.60 8.33
CA TRP A 326 18.75 30.11 7.94
C TRP A 326 19.80 30.35 9.03
N MET A 327 19.79 31.51 9.70
CA MET A 327 20.73 31.79 10.79
C MET A 327 20.43 30.97 12.06
N GLU A 328 19.16 30.80 12.41
CA GLU A 328 18.71 30.12 13.62
C GLU A 328 18.75 28.58 13.51
N HIS A 329 18.53 28.08 12.29
CA HIS A 329 18.41 26.66 11.95
C HIS A 329 19.32 26.31 10.75
N PRO A 330 20.65 26.32 10.93
CA PRO A 330 21.59 26.03 9.85
C PRO A 330 21.47 24.61 9.29
N GLU A 331 20.77 23.71 9.99
CA GLU A 331 20.42 22.37 9.51
C GLU A 331 19.36 22.36 8.41
N LEU A 332 18.52 23.40 8.32
CA LEU A 332 17.46 23.53 7.30
C LEU A 332 18.06 24.07 6.01
N ARG A 333 18.47 23.16 5.12
CA ARG A 333 19.18 23.49 3.89
C ARG A 333 18.34 24.41 3.00
N TRP A 334 17.03 24.19 2.96
CA TRP A 334 16.16 24.92 2.04
C TRP A 334 15.93 26.37 2.45
N ALA A 335 16.15 26.75 3.73
CA ALA A 335 15.98 28.14 4.16
C ALA A 335 16.95 29.07 3.42
N LYS A 336 18.23 28.67 3.35
CA LYS A 336 19.25 29.38 2.57
C LYS A 336 18.93 29.39 1.09
N VAL A 337 18.63 28.21 0.53
CA VAL A 337 18.45 28.04 -0.93
C VAL A 337 17.26 28.88 -1.41
N MET A 338 16.14 28.83 -0.71
CA MET A 338 14.94 29.60 -1.06
C MET A 338 15.14 31.09 -0.88
N ALA A 339 15.81 31.54 0.19
CA ALA A 339 16.12 32.97 0.36
C ALA A 339 16.96 33.51 -0.80
N MET A 340 18.03 32.79 -1.17
CA MET A 340 18.91 33.20 -2.28
C MET A 340 18.19 33.17 -3.61
N GLN A 341 17.36 32.16 -3.87
CA GLN A 341 16.59 32.07 -5.11
C GLN A 341 15.58 33.21 -5.24
N LEU A 342 14.85 33.54 -4.18
CA LEU A 342 13.90 34.65 -4.18
C LEU A 342 14.60 36.01 -4.37
N GLU A 343 15.80 36.21 -3.81
CA GLU A 343 16.58 37.43 -4.04
C GLU A 343 17.09 37.58 -5.48
N GLN A 344 17.40 36.45 -6.13
CA GLN A 344 17.96 36.44 -7.48
C GLN A 344 16.89 36.49 -8.56
N GLU A 345 15.85 35.68 -8.42
CA GLU A 345 14.84 35.43 -9.44
C GLU A 345 13.50 36.12 -9.13
N GLY A 346 13.24 36.51 -7.88
CA GLY A 346 11.98 37.13 -7.45
C GLY A 346 10.81 36.18 -7.25
N TYR A 347 10.98 34.87 -7.54
CA TYR A 347 9.91 33.88 -7.38
C TYR A 347 10.42 32.45 -7.14
N VAL A 348 9.53 31.62 -6.59
CA VAL A 348 9.66 30.15 -6.48
C VAL A 348 8.46 29.52 -7.20
N CYS A 349 8.75 28.56 -8.08
CA CYS A 349 7.74 27.77 -8.78
C CYS A 349 7.99 26.28 -8.48
N LEU A 350 6.94 25.55 -8.08
CA LEU A 350 7.03 24.12 -7.77
C LEU A 350 6.77 23.23 -9.01
N TYR A 351 6.07 23.76 -10.01
CA TYR A 351 5.71 23.08 -11.26
C TYR A 351 5.53 24.06 -12.40
#